data_AF-A0A7D3WWP4-F1
#
_entry.id   AF-A0A7D3WWP4-F1
#
_cell.length_a   1.000
_cell.length_b   1.000
_cell.length_c   1.000
_cell.angle_alpha   90.00
_cell.angle_beta   90.00
_cell.angle_gamma   90.00
#
_symmetry.space_group_name_H-M   'P 1'
#
loop_
_entity.id
_entity.type
_entity.pdbx_description
1 polymer ?
#
loop_
_entity_poly.entity_id
_entity_poly.type
_entity_poly.pdbx_seq_one_letter_code
_entity_poly.pdbx_strand_id
1 'polypeptide(L)'
;MQTLETFEQTIEHVVDADITTAIELFFTTKKGVAAHLIDVATHDGIVLLTGITDNLLSRERAEEIALALRGVRGVVNEILISTPDVADHELQAHVASALAADPATSDYNVQATAADGHLTLAGTLQSWAEKELVLRVVRGVKGVRSLGADDLLIRWGKIENSDEEISTQIRELLAWDIRVNSALVQVRTTDRVVRLSGTVGTAAEKNRVEATAYRAGAARVDARDLAVAYWALGHELRRDKLAPRSDQDIAQAVVDAFRFDPRVLSYQPLVAVHNGVVTLSGVVSNLRAKQDAERDARHVVGVWDVHNLLKVRTKRFIPDLHIGQTIREALARDPYVSGCDFSVYVRNGKAQLYGQVSTHFEQEQAGAVASGVNGVAELDNWVSVPGSPDFNAYQTAAWKPTMPRPNPDFALAERIRNRYFWSASLNNQEIEVLVEKGHATLTGTVETWLDREQATYAAYDAGASFVDNDLLISPDHGL
;
A
#
# COMPACT_ATOMS: atom_id res chain seq x y z
N MET A 1 -42.63 -11.55 27.75
CA MET A 1 -42.39 -11.49 26.29
C MET A 1 -42.16 -10.04 25.93
N GLN A 2 -40.91 -9.58 25.99
CA GLN A 2 -40.53 -8.31 25.37
C GLN A 2 -40.20 -8.64 23.92
N THR A 3 -40.95 -8.03 23.02
CA THR A 3 -40.77 -8.08 21.57
C THR A 3 -39.43 -7.44 21.23
N LEU A 4 -38.58 -8.22 20.57
CA LEU A 4 -37.38 -7.77 19.88
C LEU A 4 -37.81 -6.74 18.83
N GLU A 5 -37.56 -5.46 19.10
CA GLU A 5 -37.54 -4.44 18.06
C GLU A 5 -36.33 -4.73 17.18
N THR A 6 -36.60 -5.31 16.02
CA THR A 6 -35.66 -5.48 14.92
C THR A 6 -35.14 -4.09 14.56
N PHE A 7 -33.87 -3.81 14.86
CA PHE A 7 -33.16 -2.67 14.30
C PHE A 7 -33.08 -2.88 12.78
N GLU A 8 -34.07 -2.39 12.05
CA GLU A 8 -33.89 -2.07 10.62
C GLU A 8 -32.92 -0.89 10.56
N GLN A 9 -31.62 -1.20 10.55
CA GLN A 9 -30.61 -0.25 10.08
C GLN A 9 -30.94 0.04 8.62
N THR A 10 -31.46 1.24 8.35
CA THR A 10 -31.60 1.78 7.00
C THR A 10 -30.22 1.69 6.34
N ILE A 11 -30.05 0.72 5.43
CA ILE A 11 -28.83 0.52 4.66
C ILE A 11 -28.69 1.77 3.79
N GLU A 12 -27.89 2.75 4.24
CA GLU A 12 -27.58 3.97 3.50
C GLU A 12 -26.82 3.61 2.22
N HIS A 13 -27.57 3.30 1.16
CA HIS A 13 -27.02 2.82 -0.10
C HIS A 13 -26.24 3.94 -0.77
N VAL A 14 -24.91 3.80 -0.81
CA VAL A 14 -24.07 4.71 -1.61
C VAL A 14 -24.45 4.50 -3.08
N VAL A 15 -24.81 5.58 -3.76
CA VAL A 15 -25.25 5.51 -5.17
C VAL A 15 -24.02 5.32 -6.06
N ASP A 16 -24.13 4.48 -7.10
CA ASP A 16 -23.03 4.21 -8.03
C ASP A 16 -22.45 5.49 -8.69
N ALA A 17 -23.29 6.50 -8.90
CA ALA A 17 -22.87 7.80 -9.41
C ALA A 17 -21.91 8.51 -8.44
N ASP A 18 -22.16 8.40 -7.13
CA ASP A 18 -21.30 8.98 -6.09
C ASP A 18 -19.99 8.19 -5.99
N ILE A 19 -20.04 6.86 -6.08
CA ILE A 19 -18.85 6.00 -6.14
C ILE A 19 -17.96 6.38 -7.32
N THR A 20 -18.56 6.52 -8.51
CA THR A 20 -17.85 6.91 -9.75
C THR A 20 -17.17 8.28 -9.57
N THR A 21 -17.92 9.27 -9.07
CA THR A 21 -17.40 10.62 -8.81
C THR A 21 -16.26 10.58 -7.79
N ALA A 22 -16.37 9.75 -6.76
CA ALA A 22 -15.32 9.56 -5.77
C ALA A 22 -14.05 8.97 -6.39
N ILE A 23 -14.16 7.92 -7.21
CA ILE A 23 -13.00 7.32 -7.88
C ILE A 23 -12.31 8.35 -8.77
N GLU A 24 -13.04 9.10 -9.59
CA GLU A 24 -12.47 10.16 -10.43
C GLU A 24 -11.74 11.23 -9.61
N LEU A 25 -12.34 11.68 -8.50
CA LEU A 25 -11.70 12.61 -7.58
C LEU A 25 -10.44 12.00 -6.95
N PHE A 26 -10.46 10.72 -6.60
CA PHE A 26 -9.30 10.04 -6.06
C PHE A 26 -8.22 9.84 -7.11
N PHE A 27 -8.51 9.56 -8.38
CA PHE A 27 -7.50 9.46 -9.44
C PHE A 27 -6.86 10.81 -9.76
N THR A 28 -7.63 11.90 -9.75
CA THR A 28 -7.07 13.25 -9.99
C THR A 28 -6.12 13.71 -8.89
N THR A 29 -6.22 13.12 -7.69
CA THR A 29 -5.50 13.61 -6.52
C THR A 29 -4.49 12.62 -5.95
N LYS A 30 -4.80 11.32 -5.97
CA LYS A 30 -3.85 10.25 -5.70
C LYS A 30 -2.96 10.10 -6.91
N LYS A 31 -1.75 10.62 -6.73
CA LYS A 31 -0.71 10.71 -7.75
C LYS A 31 -0.21 9.30 -8.14
N GLY A 32 0.28 9.14 -9.37
CA GLY A 32 0.77 7.86 -9.93
C GLY A 32 -0.22 7.09 -10.80
N VAL A 33 -1.34 7.71 -11.17
CA VAL A 33 -2.34 7.17 -12.11
C VAL A 33 -2.63 8.22 -13.17
N ALA A 34 -2.74 7.83 -14.44
CA ALA A 34 -3.06 8.73 -15.54
C ALA A 34 -4.58 9.01 -15.60
N ALA A 35 -5.10 9.77 -14.63
CA ALA A 35 -6.54 9.99 -14.44
C ALA A 35 -7.31 10.43 -15.71
N HIS A 36 -6.68 11.25 -16.55
CA HIS A 36 -7.29 11.76 -17.79
C HIS A 36 -7.37 10.73 -18.94
N LEU A 37 -6.76 9.56 -18.78
CA LEU A 37 -6.76 8.46 -19.76
C LEU A 37 -7.51 7.22 -19.26
N ILE A 38 -8.12 7.30 -18.07
CA ILE A 38 -8.83 6.20 -17.45
C ILE A 38 -10.27 6.62 -17.23
N ASP A 39 -11.17 5.87 -17.84
CA ASP A 39 -12.61 6.03 -17.69
C ASP A 39 -13.13 5.08 -16.61
N VAL A 40 -14.07 5.57 -15.81
CA VAL A 40 -14.66 4.85 -14.69
C VAL A 40 -16.16 4.72 -14.91
N ALA A 41 -16.67 3.50 -14.80
CA ALA A 41 -18.10 3.24 -14.71
C ALA A 41 -18.39 2.37 -13.50
N THR A 42 -19.50 2.62 -12.80
CA THR A 42 -19.91 1.80 -11.65
C THR A 42 -21.32 1.28 -11.87
N HIS A 43 -21.53 0.00 -11.54
CA HIS A 43 -22.85 -0.63 -11.55
C HIS A 43 -22.97 -1.62 -10.39
N ASP A 44 -23.96 -1.42 -9.52
CA ASP A 44 -24.21 -2.21 -8.30
C ASP A 44 -22.96 -2.35 -7.41
N GLY A 45 -22.18 -1.26 -7.29
CA GLY A 45 -20.90 -1.22 -6.58
C GLY A 45 -19.75 -1.96 -7.27
N ILE A 46 -19.92 -2.49 -8.48
CA ILE A 46 -18.86 -3.07 -9.30
C ILE A 46 -18.31 -1.97 -10.23
N VAL A 47 -17.03 -1.67 -10.08
CA VAL A 47 -16.33 -0.64 -10.84
C VAL A 47 -15.69 -1.27 -12.07
N LEU A 48 -15.97 -0.74 -13.25
CA LEU A 48 -15.26 -1.02 -14.48
C LEU A 48 -14.25 0.10 -14.74
N LEU A 49 -12.97 -0.25 -14.81
CA LEU A 49 -11.90 0.65 -15.20
C LEU A 49 -11.49 0.33 -16.64
N THR A 50 -11.57 1.32 -17.53
CA THR A 50 -11.15 1.19 -18.94
C THR A 50 -10.22 2.34 -19.30
N GLY A 51 -9.59 2.27 -20.47
CA GLY A 51 -8.69 3.31 -20.96
C GLY A 51 -7.27 2.79 -21.15
N ILE A 52 -6.28 3.69 -21.03
CA ILE A 52 -4.89 3.38 -21.36
C ILE A 52 -3.95 3.91 -20.26
N THR A 53 -2.93 3.14 -19.93
CA THR A 53 -1.80 3.59 -19.10
C THR A 53 -0.48 3.13 -19.72
N ASP A 54 0.63 3.75 -19.31
CA ASP A 54 1.96 3.48 -19.84
C ASP A 54 2.74 2.37 -19.10
N ASN A 55 2.22 1.83 -18.00
CA ASN A 55 2.89 0.80 -17.21
C ASN A 55 1.95 -0.03 -16.32
N LEU A 56 2.40 -1.22 -15.92
CA LEU A 56 1.63 -2.17 -15.13
C LEU A 56 1.37 -1.71 -13.68
N LEU A 57 2.31 -0.98 -13.07
CA LEU A 57 2.13 -0.47 -11.70
C LEU A 57 1.01 0.58 -11.62
N SER A 58 0.87 1.44 -12.64
CA SER A 58 -0.19 2.46 -12.70
C SER A 58 -1.56 1.79 -12.84
N ARG A 59 -1.65 0.73 -13.64
CA ARG A 59 -2.86 -0.09 -13.77
C ARG A 59 -3.27 -0.72 -12.44
N GLU A 60 -2.33 -1.34 -11.72
CA GLU A 60 -2.60 -1.97 -10.41
C GLU A 60 -2.95 -0.92 -9.36
N ARG A 61 -2.27 0.23 -9.37
CA ARG A 61 -2.55 1.34 -8.47
C ARG A 61 -3.96 1.91 -8.67
N ALA A 62 -4.43 2.04 -9.91
CA ALA A 62 -5.79 2.47 -10.20
C ALA A 62 -6.83 1.52 -9.57
N GLU A 63 -6.60 0.22 -9.69
CA GLU A 63 -7.43 -0.81 -9.07
C GLU A 63 -7.37 -0.78 -7.54
N GLU A 64 -6.17 -0.69 -6.94
CA GLU A 64 -6.00 -0.58 -5.49
C GLU A 64 -6.72 0.64 -4.90
N ILE A 65 -6.65 1.79 -5.60
CA ILE A 65 -7.35 3.01 -5.19
C ILE A 65 -8.86 2.80 -5.22
N ALA A 66 -9.40 2.20 -6.28
CA ALA A 66 -10.83 1.94 -6.40
C ALA A 66 -11.32 0.93 -5.35
N LEU A 67 -10.60 -0.18 -5.14
CA LEU A 67 -10.94 -1.23 -4.17
C LEU A 67 -10.98 -0.73 -2.71
N ALA A 68 -10.21 0.32 -2.41
CA ALA A 68 -10.12 0.89 -1.06
C ALA A 68 -11.30 1.82 -0.71
N LEU A 69 -12.10 2.24 -1.69
CA LEU A 69 -13.20 3.17 -1.46
C LEU A 69 -14.43 2.47 -0.89
N ARG A 70 -15.10 3.16 0.02
CA ARG A 70 -16.39 2.72 0.57
C ARG A 70 -17.42 2.52 -0.54
N GLY A 71 -18.17 1.42 -0.47
CA GLY A 71 -19.22 1.09 -1.44
C GLY A 71 -18.75 0.27 -2.65
N VAL A 72 -17.44 0.22 -2.93
CA VAL A 72 -16.89 -0.63 -3.98
C VAL A 72 -16.87 -2.08 -3.53
N ARG A 73 -17.60 -2.93 -4.26
CA ARG A 73 -17.74 -4.38 -4.02
C ARG A 73 -16.75 -5.21 -4.84
N GLY A 74 -16.27 -4.66 -5.94
CA GLY A 74 -15.27 -5.27 -6.81
C GLY A 74 -14.85 -4.32 -7.92
N VAL A 75 -13.70 -4.61 -8.53
CA VAL A 75 -13.17 -3.86 -9.67
C VAL A 75 -12.91 -4.84 -10.81
N VAL A 76 -13.38 -4.49 -12.00
CA VAL A 76 -13.02 -5.12 -13.27
C VAL A 76 -12.06 -4.16 -13.96
N ASN A 77 -10.79 -4.54 -14.05
CA ASN A 77 -9.73 -3.70 -14.58
C ASN A 77 -9.38 -4.09 -16.02
N GLU A 78 -9.92 -3.36 -16.99
CA GLU A 78 -9.70 -3.53 -18.43
C GLU A 78 -8.81 -2.42 -19.02
N ILE A 79 -8.04 -1.72 -18.17
CA ILE A 79 -7.09 -0.70 -18.63
C ILE A 79 -6.01 -1.38 -19.50
N LEU A 80 -5.84 -0.86 -20.71
CA LEU A 80 -4.84 -1.30 -21.67
C LEU A 80 -3.48 -0.69 -21.35
N ILE A 81 -2.41 -1.47 -21.51
CA ILE A 81 -1.04 -1.01 -21.25
C ILE A 81 -0.38 -0.65 -22.59
N SER A 82 0.01 0.61 -22.73
CA SER A 82 0.73 1.15 -23.89
C SER A 82 2.11 1.64 -23.43
N THR A 83 3.07 0.70 -23.30
CA THR A 83 4.45 1.03 -22.96
C THR A 83 5.26 1.44 -24.19
N PRO A 84 6.29 2.30 -24.04
CA PRO A 84 7.31 2.50 -25.05
C PRO A 84 7.92 1.15 -25.50
N ASP A 85 8.31 1.05 -26.76
CA ASP A 85 8.96 -0.15 -27.30
C ASP A 85 10.36 -0.30 -26.69
N VAL A 86 10.52 -1.30 -25.82
CA VAL A 86 11.80 -1.78 -25.32
C VAL A 86 12.06 -3.12 -25.99
N ALA A 87 13.24 -3.31 -26.56
CA ALA A 87 13.56 -4.58 -27.22
C ALA A 87 13.56 -5.72 -26.18
N ASP A 88 13.02 -6.90 -26.52
CA ASP A 88 12.84 -7.99 -25.57
C ASP A 88 14.13 -8.43 -24.86
N HIS A 89 15.27 -8.42 -25.57
CA HIS A 89 16.57 -8.74 -24.97
C HIS A 89 17.01 -7.71 -23.93
N GLU A 90 16.70 -6.43 -24.13
CA GLU A 90 16.96 -5.35 -23.19
C GLU A 90 16.01 -5.45 -22.00
N LEU A 91 14.72 -5.73 -22.25
CA LEU A 91 13.73 -5.97 -21.20
C LEU A 91 14.15 -7.14 -20.31
N GLN A 92 14.58 -8.25 -20.90
CA GLN A 92 15.09 -9.42 -20.16
C GLN A 92 16.31 -9.06 -19.30
N ALA A 93 17.24 -8.27 -19.82
CA ALA A 93 18.40 -7.79 -19.07
C ALA A 93 18.01 -6.85 -17.91
N HIS A 94 17.05 -5.95 -18.13
CA HIS A 94 16.52 -5.07 -17.10
C HIS A 94 15.85 -5.84 -15.97
N VAL A 95 15.05 -6.86 -16.30
CA VAL A 95 14.40 -7.74 -15.32
C VAL A 95 15.42 -8.53 -14.52
N ALA A 96 16.40 -9.15 -15.17
CA ALA A 96 17.47 -9.88 -14.49
C ALA A 96 18.27 -8.96 -13.56
N SER A 97 18.58 -7.75 -14.00
CA SER A 97 19.27 -6.75 -13.18
C SER A 97 18.43 -6.28 -11.99
N ALA A 98 17.12 -6.08 -12.17
CA ALA A 98 16.21 -5.69 -11.10
C ALA A 98 16.10 -6.77 -10.01
N LEU A 99 15.95 -8.04 -10.40
CA LEU A 99 15.91 -9.18 -9.46
C LEU A 99 17.25 -9.38 -8.74
N ALA A 100 18.38 -9.14 -9.42
CA ALA A 100 19.70 -9.23 -8.80
C ALA A 100 19.99 -8.05 -7.84
N ALA A 101 19.38 -6.88 -8.07
CA ALA A 101 19.57 -5.69 -7.26
C ALA A 101 18.75 -5.69 -5.97
N ASP A 102 17.58 -6.36 -5.95
CA ASP A 102 16.78 -6.52 -4.73
C ASP A 102 17.42 -7.58 -3.81
N PRO A 103 17.80 -7.23 -2.57
CA PRO A 103 18.53 -8.12 -1.67
C PRO A 103 17.79 -9.40 -1.25
N ALA A 104 16.46 -9.42 -1.33
CA ALA A 104 15.69 -10.61 -1.01
C ALA A 104 15.57 -11.54 -2.22
N THR A 105 15.43 -10.98 -3.44
CA THR A 105 15.31 -11.81 -4.65
C THR A 105 16.63 -12.24 -5.26
N SER A 106 17.76 -11.66 -4.85
CA SER A 106 19.07 -11.94 -5.47
C SER A 106 19.50 -13.42 -5.41
N ASP A 107 19.00 -14.16 -4.41
CA ASP A 107 19.31 -15.57 -4.20
C ASP A 107 18.25 -16.51 -4.82
N TYR A 108 17.21 -15.97 -5.47
CA TYR A 108 16.13 -16.77 -6.06
C TYR A 108 16.52 -17.28 -7.45
N ASN A 109 16.23 -18.56 -7.70
CA ASN A 109 16.46 -19.17 -9.00
C ASN A 109 15.25 -18.93 -9.92
N VAL A 110 15.11 -17.70 -10.41
CA VAL A 110 14.06 -17.26 -11.33
C VAL A 110 14.68 -16.82 -12.65
N GLN A 111 14.11 -17.31 -13.74
CA GLN A 111 14.44 -16.91 -15.09
C GLN A 111 13.25 -16.20 -15.71
N ALA A 112 13.53 -15.17 -16.51
CA ALA A 112 12.53 -14.40 -17.24
C ALA A 112 12.83 -14.49 -18.73
N THR A 113 11.79 -14.69 -19.53
CA THR A 113 11.84 -14.65 -20.99
C THR A 113 10.85 -13.59 -21.47
N ALA A 114 11.28 -12.68 -22.33
CA ALA A 114 10.45 -11.62 -22.89
C ALA A 114 10.08 -11.92 -24.35
N ALA A 115 8.84 -11.68 -24.72
CA ALA A 115 8.35 -11.66 -26.09
C ALA A 115 7.29 -10.56 -26.26
N ASP A 116 7.54 -9.57 -27.10
CA ASP A 116 6.65 -8.42 -27.37
C ASP A 116 6.22 -7.65 -26.09
N GLY A 117 7.09 -7.59 -25.08
CA GLY A 117 6.80 -6.98 -23.78
C GLY A 117 5.99 -7.86 -22.82
N HIS A 118 5.64 -9.09 -23.22
CA HIS A 118 5.07 -10.11 -22.36
C HIS A 118 6.21 -10.92 -21.71
N LEU A 119 6.25 -10.98 -20.38
CA LEU A 119 7.25 -11.75 -19.65
C LEU A 119 6.67 -13.07 -19.16
N THR A 120 7.38 -14.16 -19.43
CA THR A 120 7.14 -15.46 -18.80
C THR A 120 8.23 -15.71 -17.76
N LEU A 121 7.81 -15.94 -16.51
CA LEU A 121 8.69 -16.22 -15.38
C LEU A 121 8.66 -17.72 -15.06
N ALA A 122 9.83 -18.34 -15.01
CA ALA A 122 9.98 -19.76 -14.69
C ALA A 122 11.03 -19.95 -13.59
N GLY A 123 10.79 -20.92 -12.69
CA GLY A 123 11.71 -21.17 -11.59
C GLY A 123 11.06 -21.89 -10.41
N THR A 124 11.82 -22.03 -9.33
CA THR A 124 11.34 -22.63 -8.09
C THR A 124 11.54 -21.67 -6.93
N LEU A 125 10.45 -21.40 -6.21
CA LEU A 125 10.41 -20.55 -5.01
C LEU A 125 9.97 -21.37 -3.80
N GLN A 126 10.21 -20.86 -2.60
CA GLN A 126 9.93 -21.57 -1.35
C GLN A 126 8.59 -21.18 -0.71
N SER A 127 8.07 -19.99 -1.04
CA SER A 127 6.80 -19.51 -0.50
C SER A 127 6.05 -18.61 -1.49
N TRP A 128 4.77 -18.36 -1.19
CA TRP A 128 3.96 -17.42 -1.95
C TRP A 128 4.44 -15.98 -1.77
N ALA A 129 4.94 -15.62 -0.60
CA ALA A 129 5.50 -14.29 -0.35
C ALA A 129 6.72 -14.00 -1.24
N GLU A 130 7.58 -14.99 -1.48
CA GLU A 130 8.69 -14.87 -2.46
C GLU A 130 8.15 -14.68 -3.89
N LYS A 131 7.11 -15.43 -4.26
CA LYS A 131 6.46 -15.29 -5.57
C LYS A 131 5.88 -13.89 -5.75
N GLU A 132 5.18 -13.36 -4.76
CA GLU A 132 4.64 -12.01 -4.77
C GLU A 132 5.75 -10.96 -4.89
N LEU A 133 6.85 -11.12 -4.14
CA LEU A 133 7.98 -10.21 -4.20
C LEU A 133 8.62 -10.20 -5.61
N VAL A 134 8.86 -11.38 -6.20
CA VAL A 134 9.36 -11.50 -7.58
C VAL A 134 8.42 -10.77 -8.54
N LEU A 135 7.11 -11.03 -8.47
CA LEU A 135 6.14 -10.34 -9.31
C LEU A 135 6.22 -8.83 -9.12
N ARG A 136 6.27 -8.34 -7.88
CA ARG A 136 6.36 -6.91 -7.56
C ARG A 136 7.61 -6.26 -8.15
N VAL A 137 8.78 -6.90 -8.04
CA VAL A 137 10.03 -6.40 -8.62
C VAL A 137 9.94 -6.33 -10.14
N VAL A 138 9.42 -7.38 -10.78
CA VAL A 138 9.30 -7.44 -12.26
C VAL A 138 8.29 -6.42 -12.77
N ARG A 139 7.16 -6.20 -12.09
CA ARG A 139 6.17 -5.16 -12.44
C ARG A 139 6.76 -3.75 -12.41
N GLY A 140 7.76 -3.52 -11.56
CA GLY A 140 8.48 -2.25 -11.45
C GLY A 140 9.53 -2.01 -12.53
N VAL A 141 9.58 -2.83 -13.58
CA VAL A 141 10.48 -2.65 -14.72
C VAL A 141 9.72 -2.02 -15.89
N LYS A 142 10.23 -0.91 -16.42
CA LYS A 142 9.74 -0.25 -17.62
C LYS A 142 9.72 -1.21 -18.81
N GLY A 143 8.64 -1.16 -19.59
CA GLY A 143 8.47 -1.98 -20.79
C GLY A 143 7.70 -3.28 -20.56
N VAL A 144 7.44 -3.65 -19.31
CA VAL A 144 6.60 -4.80 -18.97
C VAL A 144 5.12 -4.50 -19.28
N ARG A 145 4.54 -5.25 -20.22
CA ARG A 145 3.12 -5.15 -20.59
C ARG A 145 2.25 -6.18 -19.89
N SER A 146 2.73 -7.42 -19.75
CA SER A 146 2.04 -8.44 -18.96
C SER A 146 3.00 -9.47 -18.39
N LEU A 147 2.54 -10.21 -17.38
CA LEU A 147 3.31 -11.25 -16.69
C LEU A 147 2.57 -12.59 -16.74
N GLY A 148 3.25 -13.61 -17.23
CA GLY A 148 2.91 -15.02 -17.05
C GLY A 148 3.79 -15.61 -15.95
N ALA A 149 3.19 -16.13 -14.88
CA ALA A 149 3.91 -16.66 -13.72
C ALA A 149 3.45 -18.06 -13.33
N ASP A 150 2.82 -18.77 -14.27
CA ASP A 150 2.34 -20.13 -14.08
C ASP A 150 3.50 -21.12 -13.92
N ASP A 151 4.66 -20.83 -14.55
CA ASP A 151 5.88 -21.63 -14.45
C ASP A 151 6.74 -21.30 -13.21
N LEU A 152 6.30 -20.37 -12.36
CA LEU A 152 6.88 -20.16 -11.01
C LEU A 152 6.26 -21.16 -10.04
N LEU A 153 7.00 -22.25 -9.81
CA LEU A 153 6.58 -23.36 -8.95
C LEU A 153 6.99 -23.10 -7.50
N ILE A 154 6.02 -23.16 -6.58
CA ILE A 154 6.31 -23.12 -5.15
C ILE A 154 6.63 -24.54 -4.68
N ARG A 155 7.91 -24.77 -4.32
CA ARG A 155 8.35 -25.98 -3.65
C ARG A 155 8.35 -25.74 -2.16
N TRP A 156 7.28 -26.17 -1.51
CA TRP A 156 7.23 -26.29 -0.06
C TRP A 156 8.43 -27.14 0.39
N GLY A 157 9.25 -26.61 1.30
CA GLY A 157 10.25 -27.42 1.98
C GLY A 157 9.59 -28.53 2.82
N LYS A 158 10.33 -29.12 3.77
CA LYS A 158 9.83 -30.14 4.72
C LYS A 158 8.62 -29.72 5.60
N ILE A 159 8.07 -28.53 5.41
CA ILE A 159 6.93 -28.06 6.18
C ILE A 159 5.66 -28.46 5.41
N GLU A 160 5.13 -29.63 5.77
CA GLU A 160 3.76 -29.97 5.47
C GLU A 160 2.87 -29.22 6.46
N ASN A 161 2.56 -27.95 6.18
CA ASN A 161 1.47 -27.30 6.91
C ASN A 161 0.20 -28.11 6.62
N SER A 162 -0.35 -28.71 7.67
CA SER A 162 -1.66 -29.35 7.66
C SER A 162 -2.74 -28.29 7.42
N ASP A 163 -3.91 -28.71 6.95
CA ASP A 163 -5.04 -27.78 6.72
C ASP A 163 -5.46 -27.03 8.00
N GLU A 164 -5.30 -27.67 9.16
CA GLU A 164 -5.59 -27.06 10.47
C GLU A 164 -4.56 -25.98 10.82
N GLU A 165 -3.27 -26.22 10.56
CA GLU A 165 -2.22 -25.22 10.75
C GLU A 165 -2.41 -24.03 9.82
N ILE A 166 -2.74 -24.25 8.54
CA ILE A 166 -3.06 -23.18 7.59
C ILE A 166 -4.25 -22.36 8.12
N SER A 167 -5.34 -23.03 8.50
CA SER A 167 -6.54 -22.33 9.00
C SER A 167 -6.27 -21.53 10.28
N THR A 168 -5.41 -22.05 11.16
CA THR A 168 -5.01 -21.39 12.39
C THR A 168 -4.14 -20.16 12.10
N GLN A 169 -3.11 -20.32 11.27
CA GLN A 169 -2.23 -19.21 10.88
C GLN A 169 -3.00 -18.09 10.17
N ILE A 170 -3.95 -18.42 9.30
CA ILE A 170 -4.79 -17.40 8.65
C ILE A 170 -5.59 -16.62 9.70
N ARG A 171 -6.26 -17.31 10.64
CA ARG A 171 -7.04 -16.65 11.70
C ARG A 171 -6.16 -15.76 12.57
N GLU A 172 -4.96 -16.23 12.92
CA GLU A 172 -4.00 -15.46 13.72
C GLU A 172 -3.51 -14.21 12.97
N LEU A 173 -3.05 -14.35 11.73
CA LEU A 173 -2.59 -13.22 10.92
C LEU A 173 -3.69 -12.18 10.70
N LEU A 174 -4.91 -12.63 10.43
CA LEU A 174 -6.05 -11.75 10.28
C LEU A 174 -6.45 -11.08 11.59
N ALA A 175 -6.32 -11.75 12.74
CA ALA A 175 -6.57 -11.15 14.04
C ALA A 175 -5.58 -10.02 14.36
N TRP A 176 -4.31 -10.17 13.94
CA TRP A 176 -3.26 -9.19 14.19
C TRP A 176 -3.11 -8.09 13.13
N ASP A 177 -3.63 -8.24 11.90
CA ASP A 177 -3.56 -7.19 10.88
C ASP A 177 -4.61 -6.10 11.15
N ILE A 178 -4.20 -4.94 11.66
CA ILE A 178 -5.08 -3.82 12.03
C ILE A 178 -5.96 -3.33 10.87
N ARG A 179 -5.55 -3.59 9.62
CA ARG A 179 -6.20 -3.06 8.43
C ARG A 179 -7.37 -3.93 7.94
N VAL A 180 -7.62 -5.09 8.56
CA VAL A 180 -8.72 -5.99 8.17
C VAL A 180 -9.66 -6.17 9.33
N ASN A 181 -10.97 -6.03 9.15
CA ASN A 181 -11.90 -6.53 10.16
C ASN A 181 -12.18 -8.01 9.90
N SER A 182 -11.62 -8.89 10.73
CA SER A 182 -11.73 -10.35 10.55
C SER A 182 -12.86 -10.98 11.35
N ALA A 183 -13.63 -10.21 12.14
CA ALA A 183 -14.65 -10.75 13.05
C ALA A 183 -15.74 -11.56 12.32
N LEU A 184 -16.07 -11.16 11.09
CA LEU A 184 -17.09 -11.80 10.25
C LEU A 184 -16.49 -12.72 9.18
N VAL A 185 -15.19 -13.01 9.24
CA VAL A 185 -14.51 -13.87 8.26
C VAL A 185 -14.37 -15.28 8.82
N GLN A 186 -14.89 -16.25 8.07
CA GLN A 186 -14.75 -17.67 8.37
C GLN A 186 -13.75 -18.30 7.40
N VAL A 187 -12.85 -19.11 7.94
CA VAL A 187 -11.78 -19.80 7.21
C VAL A 187 -11.97 -21.29 7.36
N ARG A 188 -11.98 -22.01 6.23
CA ARG A 188 -11.97 -23.47 6.19
C ARG A 188 -10.95 -23.94 5.16
N THR A 189 -10.14 -24.93 5.51
CA THR A 189 -9.12 -25.47 4.60
C THR A 189 -9.35 -26.96 4.38
N THR A 190 -9.22 -27.41 3.13
CA THR A 190 -9.27 -28.83 2.77
C THR A 190 -8.31 -29.07 1.60
N ASP A 191 -7.38 -29.99 1.76
CA ASP A 191 -6.32 -30.29 0.80
C ASP A 191 -5.55 -29.02 0.35
N ARG A 192 -5.24 -28.14 1.31
CA ARG A 192 -4.64 -26.80 1.12
C ARG A 192 -5.45 -25.84 0.25
N VAL A 193 -6.70 -26.15 -0.04
CA VAL A 193 -7.65 -25.22 -0.65
C VAL A 193 -8.38 -24.50 0.48
N VAL A 194 -8.17 -23.19 0.57
CA VAL A 194 -8.82 -22.35 1.57
C VAL A 194 -10.13 -21.81 1.00
N ARG A 195 -11.24 -22.08 1.66
CA ARG A 195 -12.53 -21.41 1.43
C ARG A 195 -12.70 -20.29 2.46
N LEU A 196 -12.91 -19.08 1.95
CA LEU A 196 -13.20 -17.89 2.74
C LEU A 196 -14.67 -17.54 2.56
N SER A 197 -15.38 -17.35 3.67
CA SER A 197 -16.79 -16.96 3.66
C SER A 197 -17.09 -15.92 4.72
N GLY A 198 -18.20 -15.18 4.57
CA GLY A 198 -18.66 -14.19 5.54
C GLY A 198 -18.71 -12.79 4.95
N THR A 199 -18.28 -11.77 5.69
CA THR A 199 -18.39 -10.37 5.23
C THR A 199 -17.16 -9.54 5.61
N VAL A 200 -16.72 -8.68 4.69
CA VAL A 200 -15.67 -7.67 4.91
C VAL A 200 -16.15 -6.29 4.49
N GLY A 201 -15.51 -5.24 5.01
CA GLY A 201 -15.95 -3.86 4.83
C GLY A 201 -15.68 -3.27 3.44
N THR A 202 -14.59 -3.70 2.80
CA THR A 202 -14.20 -3.25 1.45
C THR A 202 -13.63 -4.37 0.59
N ALA A 203 -13.59 -4.12 -0.71
CA ALA A 203 -12.94 -5.02 -1.65
C ALA A 203 -11.40 -5.06 -1.43
N ALA A 204 -10.79 -3.98 -0.94
CA ALA A 204 -9.39 -4.00 -0.51
C ALA A 204 -9.15 -4.92 0.71
N GLU A 205 -10.05 -4.92 1.70
CA GLU A 205 -10.00 -5.88 2.81
C GLU A 205 -10.14 -7.31 2.28
N LYS A 206 -11.07 -7.57 1.36
CA LYS A 206 -11.24 -8.88 0.71
C LYS A 206 -9.93 -9.38 0.09
N ASN A 207 -9.29 -8.56 -0.74
CA ASN A 207 -8.02 -8.91 -1.38
C ASN A 207 -6.92 -9.16 -0.34
N ARG A 208 -6.91 -8.41 0.77
CA ARG A 208 -5.94 -8.63 1.85
C ARG A 208 -6.19 -9.93 2.63
N VAL A 209 -7.44 -10.34 2.81
CA VAL A 209 -7.79 -11.65 3.38
C VAL A 209 -7.29 -12.77 2.47
N GLU A 210 -7.54 -12.67 1.15
CA GLU A 210 -7.07 -13.64 0.18
C GLU A 210 -5.54 -13.75 0.13
N ALA A 211 -4.85 -12.60 0.08
CA ALA A 211 -3.39 -12.55 0.15
C ALA A 211 -2.85 -13.18 1.45
N THR A 212 -3.54 -12.98 2.58
CA THR A 212 -3.17 -13.60 3.85
C THR A 212 -3.30 -15.11 3.81
N ALA A 213 -4.34 -15.65 3.17
CA ALA A 213 -4.50 -17.08 2.97
C ALA A 213 -3.35 -17.69 2.15
N TYR A 214 -2.96 -17.03 1.07
CA TYR A 214 -1.80 -17.46 0.29
C TYR A 214 -0.49 -17.38 1.07
N ARG A 215 -0.28 -16.31 1.84
CA ARG A 215 0.91 -16.16 2.71
C ARG A 215 1.01 -17.28 3.75
N ALA A 216 -0.11 -17.71 4.32
CA ALA A 216 -0.17 -18.85 5.26
C ALA A 216 0.05 -20.23 4.60
N GLY A 217 0.12 -20.31 3.28
CA GLY A 217 0.43 -21.56 2.56
C GLY A 217 -0.74 -22.20 1.80
N ALA A 218 -1.82 -21.47 1.53
CA ALA A 218 -2.88 -21.95 0.65
C ALA A 218 -2.34 -22.25 -0.75
N ALA A 219 -2.68 -23.41 -1.30
CA ALA A 219 -2.40 -23.73 -2.71
C ALA A 219 -3.40 -23.01 -3.64
N ARG A 220 -4.64 -22.85 -3.18
CA ARG A 220 -5.71 -22.12 -3.87
C ARG A 220 -6.65 -21.50 -2.84
N VAL A 221 -7.17 -20.33 -3.15
CA VAL A 221 -8.16 -19.63 -2.32
C VAL A 221 -9.47 -19.51 -3.09
N ASP A 222 -10.59 -19.81 -2.43
CA ASP A 222 -11.95 -19.62 -2.92
C ASP A 222 -12.69 -18.66 -2.00
N ALA A 223 -12.83 -17.41 -2.44
CA ALA A 223 -13.46 -16.33 -1.69
C ALA A 223 -14.79 -15.86 -2.31
N ARG A 224 -15.45 -16.72 -3.09
CA ARG A 224 -16.75 -16.41 -3.71
C ARG A 224 -17.84 -16.14 -2.66
N ASP A 225 -17.76 -16.83 -1.52
CA ASP A 225 -18.69 -16.71 -0.41
C ASP A 225 -18.29 -15.59 0.59
N LEU A 226 -17.23 -14.84 0.30
CA LEU A 226 -16.79 -13.67 1.08
C LEU A 226 -17.39 -12.40 0.47
N ALA A 227 -18.47 -11.91 1.09
CA ALA A 227 -19.19 -10.74 0.65
C ALA A 227 -18.49 -9.43 1.05
N VAL A 228 -18.57 -8.41 0.20
CA VAL A 228 -18.14 -7.06 0.53
C VAL A 228 -19.38 -6.24 0.86
N ALA A 229 -19.45 -5.72 2.09
CA ALA A 229 -20.54 -4.86 2.53
C ALA A 229 -20.01 -3.79 3.49
N TYR A 230 -20.24 -2.52 3.12
CA TYR A 230 -19.66 -1.39 3.84
C TYR A 230 -20.15 -1.25 5.29
N TRP A 231 -21.32 -1.79 5.64
CA TRP A 231 -21.80 -1.80 7.03
C TRP A 231 -20.88 -2.61 7.96
N ALA A 232 -20.08 -3.56 7.41
CA ALA A 232 -19.07 -4.30 8.17
C ALA A 232 -17.87 -3.42 8.61
N LEU A 233 -17.83 -2.15 8.19
CA LEU A 233 -16.91 -1.12 8.71
C LEU A 233 -17.36 -0.52 10.05
N GLY A 234 -18.51 -0.95 10.59
CA GLY A 234 -19.03 -0.44 11.86
C GLY A 234 -18.05 -0.62 13.02
N HIS A 235 -17.85 0.46 13.80
CA HIS A 235 -16.89 0.52 14.91
C HIS A 235 -17.12 -0.59 15.97
N GLU A 236 -18.38 -0.95 16.23
CA GLU A 236 -18.74 -2.01 17.19
C GLU A 236 -18.10 -3.36 16.88
N LEU A 237 -17.92 -3.67 15.58
CA LEU A 237 -17.32 -4.93 15.13
C LEU A 237 -15.80 -4.95 15.28
N ARG A 238 -15.16 -3.79 15.48
CA ARG A 238 -13.69 -3.68 15.68
C ARG A 238 -13.27 -3.66 17.15
N ARG A 239 -14.18 -3.34 18.08
CA ARG A 239 -13.86 -3.20 19.52
C ARG A 239 -13.13 -4.41 20.10
N ASP A 240 -13.64 -5.61 19.84
CA ASP A 240 -13.03 -6.85 20.35
C ASP A 240 -11.63 -7.10 19.77
N LYS A 241 -11.41 -6.67 18.52
CA LYS A 241 -10.12 -6.81 17.85
C LYS A 241 -9.06 -5.94 18.52
N LEU A 242 -9.42 -4.70 18.87
CA LEU A 242 -8.55 -3.71 19.50
C LEU A 242 -8.46 -3.86 21.03
N ALA A 243 -8.95 -4.96 21.60
CA ALA A 243 -8.79 -5.24 23.02
C ALA A 243 -7.30 -5.26 23.43
N PRO A 244 -6.94 -4.75 24.62
CA PRO A 244 -5.56 -4.74 25.09
C PRO A 244 -4.88 -6.11 25.02
N ARG A 245 -3.63 -6.12 24.55
CA ARG A 245 -2.81 -7.33 24.38
C ARG A 245 -1.56 -7.23 25.24
N SER A 246 -1.02 -8.38 25.65
CA SER A 246 0.25 -8.38 26.36
C SER A 246 1.39 -7.99 25.43
N ASP A 247 2.42 -7.33 25.95
CA ASP A 247 3.63 -6.99 25.17
C ASP A 247 4.28 -8.24 24.57
N GLN A 248 4.18 -9.40 25.24
CA GLN A 248 4.71 -10.66 24.73
C GLN A 248 3.94 -11.13 23.48
N ASP A 249 2.61 -11.03 23.49
CA ASP A 249 1.78 -11.41 22.33
C ASP A 249 2.02 -10.45 21.17
N ILE A 250 2.12 -9.14 21.44
CA ILE A 250 2.45 -8.13 20.43
C ILE A 250 3.83 -8.42 19.82
N ALA A 251 4.84 -8.71 20.65
CA ALA A 251 6.18 -9.05 20.18
C ALA A 251 6.17 -10.27 19.25
N GLN A 252 5.43 -11.31 19.62
CA GLN A 252 5.29 -12.51 18.81
C GLN A 252 4.56 -12.22 17.50
N ALA A 253 3.48 -11.45 17.53
CA ALA A 253 2.73 -11.05 16.35
C ALA A 253 3.56 -10.22 15.35
N VAL A 254 4.43 -9.32 15.84
CA VAL A 254 5.38 -8.58 14.97
C VAL A 254 6.41 -9.53 14.35
N VAL A 255 6.96 -10.48 15.11
CA VAL A 255 7.87 -11.49 14.58
C VAL A 255 7.16 -12.34 13.50
N ASP A 256 5.92 -12.72 13.72
CA ASP A 256 5.14 -13.48 12.75
C ASP A 256 4.83 -12.65 11.50
N ALA A 257 4.50 -11.36 11.63
CA ALA A 257 4.33 -10.47 10.48
C ALA A 257 5.59 -10.41 9.61
N PHE A 258 6.78 -10.32 10.23
CA PHE A 258 8.06 -10.29 9.50
C PHE A 258 8.36 -11.59 8.74
N ARG A 259 7.80 -12.73 9.16
CA ARG A 259 7.97 -14.01 8.43
C ARG A 259 7.32 -14.00 7.05
N PHE A 260 6.39 -13.09 6.80
CA PHE A 260 5.66 -13.02 5.54
C PHE A 260 6.08 -11.86 4.64
N ASP A 261 7.04 -11.02 5.05
CA ASP A 261 7.74 -10.08 4.18
C ASP A 261 9.18 -10.59 3.91
N PRO A 262 9.48 -11.13 2.71
CA PRO A 262 10.80 -11.67 2.42
C PRO A 262 11.95 -10.65 2.53
N ARG A 263 11.66 -9.34 2.36
CA ARG A 263 12.63 -8.26 2.51
C ARG A 263 13.00 -8.02 3.96
N VAL A 264 12.11 -8.35 4.90
CA VAL A 264 12.37 -8.24 6.34
C VAL A 264 12.90 -9.56 6.90
N LEU A 265 12.26 -10.68 6.52
CA LEU A 265 12.61 -12.04 6.95
C LEU A 265 14.09 -12.37 6.75
N SER A 266 14.68 -11.94 5.63
CA SER A 266 16.09 -12.20 5.28
C SER A 266 17.10 -11.70 6.32
N TYR A 267 16.68 -10.75 7.18
CA TYR A 267 17.52 -10.13 8.20
C TYR A 267 17.19 -10.53 9.64
N GLN A 268 16.02 -11.13 9.86
CA GLN A 268 15.51 -11.54 11.17
C GLN A 268 15.72 -10.47 12.27
N PRO A 269 15.09 -9.28 12.15
CA PRO A 269 15.17 -8.24 13.16
C PRO A 269 14.79 -8.75 14.56
N LEU A 270 15.47 -8.22 15.59
CA LEU A 270 15.09 -8.42 16.97
C LEU A 270 13.98 -7.46 17.36
N VAL A 271 12.95 -7.99 18.04
CA VAL A 271 11.76 -7.25 18.47
C VAL A 271 11.69 -7.27 19.99
N ALA A 272 11.54 -6.09 20.58
CA ALA A 272 11.20 -5.92 21.99
C ALA A 272 9.98 -5.01 22.10
N VAL A 273 9.09 -5.25 23.06
CA VAL A 273 7.88 -4.46 23.25
C VAL A 273 7.75 -4.03 24.70
N HIS A 274 7.36 -2.78 24.92
CA HIS A 274 7.06 -2.25 26.25
C HIS A 274 5.87 -1.29 26.18
N ASN A 275 4.77 -1.64 26.84
CA ASN A 275 3.50 -0.91 26.82
C ASN A 275 3.05 -0.57 25.38
N GLY A 276 3.08 -1.58 24.50
CA GLY A 276 2.72 -1.41 23.08
C GLY A 276 3.75 -0.65 22.22
N VAL A 277 4.85 -0.14 22.79
CA VAL A 277 5.94 0.48 22.03
C VAL A 277 6.92 -0.59 21.57
N VAL A 278 7.02 -0.79 20.27
CA VAL A 278 7.90 -1.78 19.64
C VAL A 278 9.28 -1.16 19.40
N THR A 279 10.34 -1.80 19.86
CA THR A 279 11.71 -1.46 19.50
C THR A 279 12.28 -2.52 18.56
N LEU A 280 12.64 -2.09 17.35
CA LEU A 280 13.29 -2.94 16.34
C LEU A 280 14.79 -2.73 16.38
N SER A 281 15.57 -3.80 16.50
CA SER A 281 17.03 -3.73 16.49
C SER A 281 17.66 -4.86 15.69
N GLY A 282 18.92 -4.67 15.28
CA GLY A 282 19.61 -5.61 14.38
C GLY A 282 20.21 -4.91 13.16
N VAL A 283 20.39 -5.69 12.10
CA VAL A 283 21.07 -5.24 10.88
C VAL A 283 20.24 -5.58 9.66
N VAL A 284 20.06 -4.62 8.75
CA VAL A 284 19.47 -4.82 7.42
C VAL A 284 20.44 -4.34 6.35
N SER A 285 20.21 -4.64 5.07
CA SER A 285 21.17 -4.30 4.00
C SER A 285 20.89 -2.98 3.27
N ASN A 286 19.67 -2.46 3.34
CA ASN A 286 19.26 -1.19 2.73
C ASN A 286 18.23 -0.46 3.61
N LEU A 287 17.97 0.81 3.27
CA LEU A 287 17.00 1.67 3.96
C LEU A 287 15.57 1.15 3.76
N ARG A 288 15.25 0.58 2.60
CA ARG A 288 13.91 0.07 2.32
C ARG A 288 13.49 -1.07 3.26
N ALA A 289 14.35 -2.05 3.50
CA ALA A 289 14.07 -3.13 4.45
C ALA A 289 13.92 -2.60 5.88
N LYS A 290 14.65 -1.54 6.25
CA LYS A 290 14.47 -0.84 7.52
C LYS A 290 13.06 -0.23 7.62
N GLN A 291 12.60 0.44 6.56
CA GLN A 291 11.27 1.07 6.50
C GLN A 291 10.14 0.03 6.42
N ASP A 292 10.31 -1.04 5.64
CA ASP A 292 9.32 -2.12 5.50
C ASP A 292 9.14 -2.83 6.86
N ALA A 293 10.21 -3.11 7.62
CA ALA A 293 10.10 -3.68 8.98
C ALA A 293 9.32 -2.79 9.96
N GLU A 294 9.53 -1.47 9.89
CA GLU A 294 8.78 -0.52 10.72
C GLU A 294 7.30 -0.48 10.34
N ARG A 295 7.02 -0.43 9.03
CA ARG A 295 5.65 -0.44 8.50
C ARG A 295 4.92 -1.74 8.88
N ASP A 296 5.58 -2.88 8.74
CA ASP A 296 4.98 -4.18 9.05
C ASP A 296 4.67 -4.31 10.55
N ALA A 297 5.55 -3.80 11.42
CA ALA A 297 5.28 -3.71 12.86
C ALA A 297 4.11 -2.77 13.18
N ARG A 298 4.02 -1.60 12.53
CA ARG A 298 2.89 -0.65 12.72
C ARG A 298 1.52 -1.22 12.34
N HIS A 299 1.47 -2.22 11.47
CA HIS A 299 0.22 -2.85 11.07
C HIS A 299 -0.26 -3.94 12.04
N VAL A 300 0.48 -4.22 13.11
CA VAL A 300 0.11 -5.19 14.14
C VAL A 300 -0.78 -4.52 15.20
N VAL A 301 -1.91 -5.16 15.51
CA VAL A 301 -2.81 -4.72 16.59
C VAL A 301 -2.06 -4.61 17.92
N GLY A 302 -2.29 -3.51 18.65
CA GLY A 302 -1.66 -3.23 19.94
C GLY A 302 -0.32 -2.49 19.84
N VAL A 303 0.25 -2.34 18.64
CA VAL A 303 1.44 -1.50 18.43
C VAL A 303 1.03 -0.03 18.43
N TRP A 304 1.58 0.72 19.38
CA TRP A 304 1.35 2.15 19.56
C TRP A 304 2.37 3.00 18.83
N ASP A 305 3.65 2.64 18.96
CA ASP A 305 4.76 3.31 18.31
C ASP A 305 5.86 2.32 17.99
N VAL A 306 6.71 2.66 17.02
CA VAL A 306 7.83 1.82 16.58
C VAL A 306 9.13 2.61 16.63
N HIS A 307 9.97 2.29 17.61
CA HIS A 307 11.35 2.76 17.69
C HIS A 307 12.25 1.89 16.80
N ASN A 308 12.49 2.36 15.58
CA ASN A 308 13.28 1.63 14.60
C ASN A 308 14.79 1.91 14.72
N LEU A 309 15.48 1.10 15.53
CA LEU A 309 16.93 1.15 15.76
C LEU A 309 17.73 0.23 14.83
N LEU A 310 17.12 -0.28 13.75
CA LEU A 310 17.82 -1.10 12.76
C LEU A 310 18.97 -0.32 12.12
N LYS A 311 20.11 -0.99 11.98
CA LYS A 311 21.31 -0.45 11.35
C LYS A 311 21.45 -1.00 9.95
N VAL A 312 21.63 -0.11 8.97
CA VAL A 312 21.88 -0.54 7.60
C VAL A 312 23.35 -0.89 7.44
N ARG A 313 23.67 -2.17 7.22
CA ARG A 313 25.01 -2.68 6.92
C ARG A 313 24.92 -3.88 5.99
N THR A 314 25.67 -3.81 4.90
CA THR A 314 25.76 -4.89 3.91
C THR A 314 26.68 -6.01 4.42
N LYS A 315 26.42 -7.27 4.03
CA LYS A 315 27.27 -8.42 4.39
C LYS A 315 28.68 -8.29 3.83
N ARG A 316 28.82 -7.66 2.67
CA ARG A 316 30.09 -7.35 2.00
C ARG A 316 30.14 -5.84 1.78
N PHE A 317 31.31 -5.23 1.97
CA PHE A 317 31.51 -3.81 1.70
C PHE A 317 31.18 -3.49 0.24
N ILE A 318 30.30 -2.51 0.02
CA ILE A 318 29.95 -2.00 -1.30
C ILE A 318 30.49 -0.57 -1.39
N PRO A 319 31.39 -0.25 -2.34
CA PRO A 319 31.88 1.11 -2.51
C PRO A 319 30.74 2.08 -2.88
N ASP A 320 30.77 3.30 -2.34
CA ASP A 320 29.76 4.34 -2.61
C ASP A 320 29.55 4.62 -4.10
N LEU A 321 30.63 4.56 -4.90
CA LEU A 321 30.56 4.71 -6.37
C LEU A 321 29.64 3.66 -7.00
N HIS A 322 29.71 2.42 -6.50
CA HIS A 322 28.87 1.32 -6.97
C HIS A 322 27.42 1.51 -6.53
N ILE A 323 27.19 1.89 -5.25
CA ILE A 323 25.85 2.22 -4.74
C ILE A 323 25.20 3.29 -5.61
N GLY A 324 25.92 4.39 -5.89
CA GLY A 324 25.42 5.48 -6.72
C GLY A 324 25.12 5.07 -8.16
N GLN A 325 25.91 4.13 -8.72
CA GLN A 325 25.64 3.56 -10.04
C GLN A 325 24.37 2.70 -10.03
N THR A 326 24.21 1.81 -9.05
CA THR A 326 23.03 0.97 -8.91
C THR A 326 21.76 1.79 -8.71
N ILE A 327 21.80 2.91 -7.97
CA ILE A 327 20.67 3.84 -7.85
C ILE A 327 20.28 4.41 -9.21
N ARG A 328 21.24 4.91 -9.99
CA ARG A 328 20.97 5.46 -11.33
C ARG A 328 20.36 4.42 -12.27
N GLU A 329 20.90 3.21 -12.25
CA GLU A 329 20.39 2.09 -13.03
C GLU A 329 18.97 1.66 -12.59
N ALA A 330 18.68 1.68 -11.30
CA ALA A 330 17.35 1.37 -10.77
C ALA A 330 16.31 2.43 -11.17
N LEU A 331 16.65 3.72 -11.06
CA LEU A 331 15.78 4.83 -11.48
C LEU A 331 15.50 4.79 -12.99
N ALA A 332 16.50 4.45 -13.81
CA ALA A 332 16.33 4.32 -15.26
C ALA A 332 15.40 3.16 -15.68
N ARG A 333 15.26 2.14 -14.83
CA ARG A 333 14.35 1.01 -15.05
C ARG A 333 12.94 1.25 -14.50
N ASP A 334 12.76 2.20 -13.59
CA ASP A 334 11.45 2.43 -12.97
C ASP A 334 10.48 3.10 -13.96
N PRO A 335 9.26 2.58 -14.16
CA PRO A 335 8.35 3.10 -15.17
C PRO A 335 7.90 4.54 -14.91
N TYR A 336 7.81 4.97 -13.65
CA TYR A 336 7.33 6.31 -13.31
C TYR A 336 8.40 7.37 -13.43
N VAL A 337 9.65 7.03 -13.11
CA VAL A 337 10.72 8.04 -13.01
C VAL A 337 11.82 7.89 -14.07
N SER A 338 11.79 6.84 -14.91
CA SER A 338 12.80 6.63 -15.96
C SER A 338 12.96 7.76 -16.98
N GLY A 339 11.95 8.61 -17.15
CA GLY A 339 12.01 9.77 -18.04
C GLY A 339 12.65 11.02 -17.44
N CYS A 340 13.02 10.97 -16.16
CA CYS A 340 13.56 12.11 -15.43
C CYS A 340 15.08 12.00 -15.25
N ASP A 341 15.75 13.14 -15.28
CA ASP A 341 17.19 13.23 -15.04
C ASP A 341 17.48 13.38 -13.54
N PHE A 342 18.22 12.42 -12.99
CA PHE A 342 18.63 12.41 -11.59
C PHE A 342 20.14 12.51 -11.43
N SER A 343 20.56 13.32 -10.45
CA SER A 343 21.93 13.38 -9.96
C SER A 343 22.01 12.70 -8.60
N VAL A 344 22.94 11.75 -8.47
CA VAL A 344 23.09 10.91 -7.27
C VAL A 344 24.50 11.05 -6.72
N TYR A 345 24.59 11.44 -5.44
CA TYR A 345 25.84 11.48 -4.69
C TYR A 345 25.74 10.55 -3.50
N VAL A 346 26.74 9.71 -3.28
CA VAL A 346 26.78 8.78 -2.16
C VAL A 346 28.06 8.98 -1.36
N ARG A 347 27.94 9.08 -0.05
CA ARG A 347 29.07 9.15 0.87
C ARG A 347 28.78 8.36 2.14
N ASN A 348 29.62 7.37 2.43
CA ASN A 348 29.47 6.45 3.55
C ASN A 348 28.07 5.80 3.61
N GLY A 349 27.54 5.38 2.46
CA GLY A 349 26.19 4.82 2.34
C GLY A 349 25.04 5.83 2.47
N LYS A 350 25.30 7.11 2.77
CA LYS A 350 24.29 8.17 2.71
C LYS A 350 24.14 8.66 1.27
N ALA A 351 22.96 8.45 0.70
CA ALA A 351 22.63 8.88 -0.65
C ALA A 351 21.93 10.25 -0.62
N GLN A 352 22.30 11.11 -1.56
CA GLN A 352 21.63 12.37 -1.83
C GLN A 352 21.13 12.34 -3.26
N LEU A 353 19.82 12.48 -3.41
CA LEU A 353 19.12 12.40 -4.69
C LEU A 353 18.62 13.79 -5.08
N TYR A 354 19.04 14.26 -6.25
CA TYR A 354 18.61 15.53 -6.83
C TYR A 354 18.00 15.29 -8.20
N GLY A 355 17.09 16.16 -8.61
CA GLY A 355 16.44 16.10 -9.92
C GLY A 355 15.23 17.03 -9.97
N GLN A 356 14.55 17.02 -11.11
CA GLN A 356 13.27 17.68 -11.28
C GLN A 356 12.25 16.66 -11.77
N VAL A 357 11.08 16.65 -11.14
CA VAL A 357 9.96 15.77 -11.51
C VAL A 357 8.68 16.59 -11.55
N SER A 358 7.65 16.09 -12.22
CA SER A 358 6.41 16.83 -12.42
C SER A 358 5.44 16.70 -11.25
N THR A 359 5.55 15.60 -10.49
CA THR A 359 4.63 15.30 -9.39
C THR A 359 5.36 14.87 -8.12
N HIS A 360 4.74 15.10 -6.96
CA HIS A 360 5.30 14.62 -5.69
C HIS A 360 5.33 13.08 -5.61
N PHE A 361 4.50 12.38 -6.38
CA PHE A 361 4.59 10.92 -6.44
C PHE A 361 5.84 10.44 -7.14
N GLU A 362 6.24 11.07 -8.24
CA GLU A 362 7.53 10.78 -8.87
C GLU A 362 8.69 11.10 -7.91
N GLN A 363 8.57 12.16 -7.11
CA GLN A 363 9.54 12.48 -6.06
C GLN A 363 9.63 11.36 -5.00
N GLU A 364 8.48 10.93 -4.46
CA GLU A 364 8.40 9.83 -3.49
C GLU A 364 8.88 8.50 -4.09
N GLN A 365 8.49 8.19 -5.32
CA GLN A 365 8.87 6.99 -6.04
C GLN A 365 10.38 6.95 -6.31
N ALA A 366 10.98 8.06 -6.72
CA ALA A 366 12.43 8.17 -6.88
C ALA A 366 13.15 7.88 -5.55
N GLY A 367 12.59 8.38 -4.44
CA GLY A 367 13.08 8.09 -3.10
C GLY A 367 12.94 6.60 -2.72
N ALA A 368 11.78 6.00 -3.00
CA ALA A 368 11.49 4.61 -2.74
C ALA A 368 12.44 3.68 -3.52
N VAL A 369 12.66 3.94 -4.81
CA VAL A 369 13.60 3.20 -5.66
C VAL A 369 15.03 3.31 -5.12
N ALA A 370 15.48 4.53 -4.81
CA ALA A 370 16.83 4.75 -4.26
C ALA A 370 17.02 4.05 -2.91
N SER A 371 16.02 4.10 -2.02
CA SER A 371 16.08 3.43 -0.70
C SER A 371 16.16 1.90 -0.79
N GLY A 372 15.69 1.32 -1.90
CA GLY A 372 15.72 -0.11 -2.18
C GLY A 372 17.10 -0.64 -2.54
N VAL A 373 18.04 0.23 -2.90
CA VAL A 373 19.39 -0.18 -3.32
C VAL A 373 20.21 -0.64 -2.12
N ASN A 374 20.85 -1.79 -2.28
CA ASN A 374 21.73 -2.38 -1.28
C ASN A 374 22.87 -1.42 -0.90
N GLY A 375 23.06 -1.18 0.40
CA GLY A 375 24.07 -0.24 0.92
C GLY A 375 23.60 1.20 1.13
N VAL A 376 22.40 1.58 0.66
CA VAL A 376 21.80 2.89 1.00
C VAL A 376 21.35 2.87 2.45
N ALA A 377 22.08 3.57 3.32
CA ALA A 377 21.84 3.63 4.76
C ALA A 377 20.93 4.79 5.18
N GLU A 378 21.08 5.92 4.51
CA GLU A 378 20.28 7.13 4.66
C GLU A 378 20.03 7.71 3.27
N LEU A 379 18.90 8.40 3.11
CA LEU A 379 18.53 9.04 1.87
C LEU A 379 18.01 10.44 2.15
N ASP A 380 18.71 11.45 1.65
CA ASP A 380 18.17 12.80 1.56
C ASP A 380 17.59 12.98 0.14
N ASN A 381 16.26 13.04 0.03
CA ASN A 381 15.57 13.25 -1.23
C ASN A 381 15.34 14.75 -1.47
N TRP A 382 16.19 15.35 -2.29
CA TRP A 382 16.13 16.77 -2.69
C TRP A 382 15.58 16.94 -4.11
N VAL A 383 14.91 15.92 -4.65
CA VAL A 383 14.23 16.04 -5.94
C VAL A 383 13.16 17.13 -5.82
N SER A 384 13.20 18.09 -6.73
CA SER A 384 12.27 19.22 -6.71
C SER A 384 11.05 18.91 -7.57
N VAL A 385 9.88 19.28 -7.06
CA VAL A 385 8.66 19.37 -7.86
C VAL A 385 8.48 20.85 -8.15
N PRO A 386 8.64 21.32 -9.40
CA PRO A 386 8.29 22.69 -9.74
C PRO A 386 6.85 22.92 -9.29
N GLY A 387 6.62 23.97 -8.50
CA GLY A 387 5.26 24.35 -8.12
C GLY A 387 4.40 24.36 -9.38
N SER A 388 3.33 23.56 -9.38
CA SER A 388 2.34 23.62 -10.45
C SER A 388 2.02 25.10 -10.65
N PRO A 389 2.04 25.64 -11.88
CA PRO A 389 1.73 27.04 -12.09
C PRO A 389 0.42 27.29 -11.38
N ASP A 390 0.42 28.26 -10.46
CA ASP A 390 -0.74 28.59 -9.66
C ASP A 390 -1.97 28.48 -10.56
N PHE A 391 -3.00 27.77 -10.11
CA PHE A 391 -4.33 27.85 -10.69
C PHE A 391 -4.91 29.29 -10.62
N ASN A 392 -4.10 30.30 -10.27
CA ASN A 392 -4.34 31.72 -10.44
C ASN A 392 -3.87 32.31 -11.79
N ALA A 393 -3.22 31.55 -12.68
CA ALA A 393 -2.69 32.10 -13.94
C ALA A 393 -3.72 32.24 -15.09
N TYR A 394 -4.93 31.68 -14.95
CA TYR A 394 -6.07 32.05 -15.80
C TYR A 394 -6.89 33.21 -15.20
N GLN A 395 -6.22 34.27 -14.73
CA GLN A 395 -6.83 35.60 -14.73
C GLN A 395 -6.58 36.25 -16.10
N THR A 396 -7.28 35.76 -17.11
CA THR A 396 -7.55 36.62 -18.27
C THR A 396 -8.46 37.75 -17.80
N ALA A 397 -7.94 38.96 -17.92
CA ALA A 397 -8.60 40.20 -17.57
C ALA A 397 -9.86 40.43 -18.44
N ALA A 398 -11.01 39.89 -18.03
CA ALA A 398 -12.32 40.31 -18.55
C ALA A 398 -13.56 39.86 -17.75
N TRP A 399 -13.44 39.03 -16.71
CA TRP A 399 -14.63 38.54 -15.98
C TRP A 399 -14.54 38.82 -14.48
N LYS A 400 -15.34 39.78 -14.00
CA LYS A 400 -15.66 39.94 -12.58
C LYS A 400 -16.97 39.17 -12.33
N PRO A 401 -16.95 37.94 -11.80
CA PRO A 401 -18.17 37.34 -11.31
C PRO A 401 -18.60 38.12 -10.07
N THR A 402 -19.82 38.65 -10.10
CA THR A 402 -20.50 39.36 -9.00
C THR A 402 -20.99 38.41 -7.89
N MET A 403 -20.36 37.25 -7.74
CA MET A 403 -20.64 36.31 -6.64
C MET A 403 -19.44 36.24 -5.69
N PRO A 404 -19.64 36.15 -4.37
CA PRO A 404 -18.56 35.85 -3.43
C PRO A 404 -17.90 34.53 -3.85
N ARG A 405 -16.58 34.54 -4.05
CA ARG A 405 -15.84 33.28 -4.24
C ARG A 405 -16.04 32.44 -2.96
N PRO A 406 -16.35 31.14 -3.06
CA PRO A 406 -16.38 30.27 -1.89
C PRO A 406 -15.06 30.41 -1.12
N ASN A 407 -15.12 30.47 0.20
CA ASN A 407 -13.92 30.53 1.03
C ASN A 407 -13.00 29.34 0.66
N PRO A 408 -11.76 29.58 0.17
CA PRO A 408 -10.87 28.50 -0.26
C PRO A 408 -10.56 27.51 0.87
N ASP A 409 -10.50 28.00 2.11
CA ASP A 409 -10.29 27.17 3.29
C ASP A 409 -11.51 26.28 3.58
N PHE A 410 -12.72 26.81 3.40
CA PHE A 410 -13.95 26.01 3.50
C PHE A 410 -13.97 24.91 2.43
N ALA A 411 -13.62 25.24 1.17
CA ALA A 411 -13.55 24.25 0.10
C ALA A 411 -12.48 23.17 0.37
N LEU A 412 -11.34 23.54 0.94
CA LEU A 412 -10.32 22.59 1.37
C LEU A 412 -10.82 21.70 2.51
N ALA A 413 -11.48 22.27 3.53
CA ALA A 413 -12.08 21.51 4.63
C ALA A 413 -13.11 20.49 4.13
N GLU A 414 -14.00 20.89 3.22
CA GLU A 414 -14.97 19.97 2.58
C GLU A 414 -14.27 18.86 1.79
N ARG A 415 -13.19 19.17 1.07
CA ARG A 415 -12.41 18.16 0.34
C ARG A 415 -11.76 17.14 1.28
N ILE A 416 -11.23 17.59 2.42
CA ILE A 416 -10.68 16.69 3.45
C ILE A 416 -11.79 15.80 4.02
N ARG A 417 -12.93 16.38 4.42
CA ARG A 417 -14.05 15.60 4.98
C ARG A 417 -14.61 14.60 3.98
N ASN A 418 -14.74 14.98 2.71
CA ASN A 418 -15.16 14.07 1.64
C ASN A 418 -14.19 12.87 1.52
N ARG A 419 -12.87 13.09 1.63
CA ARG A 419 -11.92 11.97 1.63
C ARG A 419 -12.10 11.04 2.83
N TYR A 420 -12.35 11.59 4.02
CA TYR A 420 -12.59 10.77 5.20
C TYR A 420 -13.86 9.94 5.04
N PHE A 421 -14.92 10.52 4.49
CA PHE A 421 -16.18 9.81 4.20
C PHE A 421 -16.00 8.58 3.29
N TRP A 422 -15.15 8.69 2.26
CA TRP A 422 -14.86 7.62 1.32
C TRP A 422 -13.81 6.62 1.80
N SER A 423 -13.03 6.98 2.83
CA SER A 423 -12.01 6.11 3.42
C SER A 423 -12.66 5.07 4.34
N ALA A 424 -12.37 3.80 4.11
CA ALA A 424 -12.89 2.69 4.90
C ALA A 424 -12.47 2.71 6.39
N SER A 425 -11.33 3.33 6.69
CA SER A 425 -10.83 3.47 8.05
C SER A 425 -11.37 4.72 8.76
N LEU A 426 -11.53 5.82 8.01
CA LEU A 426 -11.80 7.14 8.58
C LEU A 426 -13.29 7.55 8.54
N ASN A 427 -14.12 6.89 7.73
CA ASN A 427 -15.52 7.29 7.52
C ASN A 427 -16.38 7.29 8.80
N ASN A 428 -16.03 6.43 9.75
CA ASN A 428 -16.76 6.24 11.01
C ASN A 428 -16.00 6.82 12.21
N GLN A 429 -14.95 7.61 11.98
CA GLN A 429 -14.16 8.24 13.03
C GLN A 429 -14.69 9.64 13.34
N GLU A 430 -14.62 10.04 14.61
CA GLU A 430 -15.04 11.37 15.05
C GLU A 430 -13.91 12.38 14.80
N ILE A 431 -13.73 12.77 13.53
CA ILE A 431 -12.69 13.71 13.10
C ILE A 431 -13.31 15.04 12.70
N GLU A 432 -12.99 16.09 13.45
CA GLU A 432 -13.29 17.46 13.11
C GLU A 432 -12.13 18.07 12.29
N VAL A 433 -12.49 18.84 11.25
CA VAL A 433 -11.53 19.46 10.33
C VAL A 433 -11.77 20.95 10.27
N LEU A 434 -10.77 21.70 10.73
CA LEU A 434 -10.69 23.16 10.62
C LEU A 434 -9.57 23.51 9.65
N VAL A 435 -9.79 24.53 8.82
CA VAL A 435 -8.78 24.99 7.86
C VAL A 435 -8.69 26.51 7.93
N GLU A 436 -7.47 27.02 8.05
CA GLU A 436 -7.16 28.45 7.98
C GLU A 436 -5.93 28.68 7.11
N LYS A 437 -6.07 29.47 6.04
CA LYS A 437 -5.00 29.78 5.08
C LYS A 437 -4.28 28.54 4.53
N GLY A 438 -5.02 27.48 4.23
CA GLY A 438 -4.46 26.20 3.75
C GLY A 438 -3.84 25.29 4.83
N HIS A 439 -3.80 25.73 6.09
CA HIS A 439 -3.36 24.94 7.24
C HIS A 439 -4.57 24.18 7.81
N ALA A 440 -4.52 22.86 7.82
CA ALA A 440 -5.56 22.02 8.39
C ALA A 440 -5.25 21.63 9.85
N THR A 441 -6.20 21.81 10.75
CA THR A 441 -6.15 21.29 12.12
C THR A 441 -7.16 20.16 12.25
N LEU A 442 -6.69 18.99 12.68
CA LEU A 442 -7.49 17.79 12.86
C LEU A 442 -7.67 17.52 14.35
N THR A 443 -8.91 17.53 14.84
CA THR A 443 -9.25 17.29 16.25
C THR A 443 -10.31 16.20 16.38
N GLY A 444 -10.42 15.61 17.57
CA GLY A 444 -11.37 14.53 17.85
C GLY A 444 -10.66 13.24 18.25
N THR A 445 -11.34 12.10 18.04
CA THR A 445 -10.85 10.79 18.50
C THR A 445 -10.85 9.78 17.37
N VAL A 446 -9.77 9.01 17.27
CA VAL A 446 -9.63 7.88 16.35
C VAL A 446 -9.33 6.58 17.11
N GLU A 447 -9.66 5.44 16.50
CA GLU A 447 -9.47 4.14 17.13
C GLU A 447 -7.99 3.73 17.23
N THR A 448 -7.17 4.06 16.23
CA THR A 448 -5.80 3.56 16.13
C THR A 448 -4.80 4.64 15.70
N TRP A 449 -3.52 4.42 16.00
CA TRP A 449 -2.45 5.27 15.47
C TRP A 449 -2.39 5.27 13.94
N LEU A 450 -2.73 4.14 13.31
CA LEU A 450 -2.79 4.06 11.85
C LEU A 450 -3.87 4.99 11.28
N ASP A 451 -5.04 5.06 11.92
CA ASP A 451 -6.12 5.98 11.50
C ASP A 451 -5.68 7.44 11.67
N ARG A 452 -4.99 7.75 12.78
CA ARG A 452 -4.40 9.07 13.02
C ARG A 452 -3.43 9.45 11.90
N GLU A 453 -2.52 8.56 11.53
CA GLU A 453 -1.55 8.79 10.46
C GLU A 453 -2.24 8.94 9.08
N GLN A 454 -3.20 8.07 8.79
CA GLN A 454 -3.98 8.13 7.55
C GLN A 454 -4.78 9.42 7.41
N ALA A 455 -5.33 9.95 8.51
CA ALA A 455 -6.01 11.24 8.51
C ALA A 455 -5.08 12.37 8.08
N THR A 456 -3.83 12.38 8.57
CA THR A 456 -2.79 13.33 8.13
C THR A 456 -2.52 13.23 6.64
N TYR A 457 -2.23 12.02 6.14
CA TYR A 457 -1.91 11.83 4.71
C TYR A 457 -3.08 12.22 3.81
N ALA A 458 -4.31 11.84 4.17
CA ALA A 458 -5.49 12.21 3.40
C ALA A 458 -5.72 13.74 3.39
N ALA A 459 -5.36 14.46 4.46
CA ALA A 459 -5.41 15.92 4.48
C ALA A 459 -4.36 16.55 3.53
N TYR A 460 -3.12 16.04 3.52
CA TYR A 460 -2.11 16.46 2.55
C TYR A 460 -2.48 16.12 1.10
N ASP A 461 -3.07 14.96 0.85
CA ASP A 461 -3.58 14.58 -0.48
C ASP A 461 -4.77 15.46 -0.90
N ALA A 462 -5.54 15.99 0.06
CA ALA A 462 -6.52 17.03 -0.21
C ALA A 462 -5.86 18.40 -0.50
N GLY A 463 -4.55 18.55 -0.38
CA GLY A 463 -3.84 19.79 -0.71
C GLY A 463 -3.74 20.78 0.45
N ALA A 464 -3.84 20.31 1.70
CA ALA A 464 -3.39 21.09 2.85
C ALA A 464 -1.88 21.36 2.71
N SER A 465 -1.45 22.60 2.95
CA SER A 465 -0.03 22.96 2.91
C SER A 465 0.69 22.52 4.19
N PHE A 466 -0.06 22.42 5.28
CA PHE A 466 0.43 22.00 6.59
C PHE A 466 -0.74 21.40 7.37
N VAL A 467 -0.45 20.40 8.21
CA VAL A 467 -1.46 19.69 9.00
C VAL A 467 -1.01 19.61 10.45
N ASP A 468 -1.76 20.25 11.34
CA ASP A 468 -1.70 20.01 12.78
C ASP A 468 -2.63 18.85 13.12
N ASN A 469 -2.06 17.72 13.53
CA ASN A 469 -2.82 16.54 13.92
C ASN A 469 -2.90 16.44 15.44
N ASP A 470 -3.99 16.95 16.00
CA ASP A 470 -4.33 16.92 17.43
C ASP A 470 -5.35 15.80 17.75
N LEU A 471 -5.46 14.78 16.88
CA LEU A 471 -6.33 13.64 17.11
C LEU A 471 -5.84 12.82 18.30
N LEU A 472 -6.78 12.50 19.19
CA LEU A 472 -6.57 11.60 20.30
C LEU A 472 -6.86 10.16 19.87
N ILE A 473 -6.16 9.20 20.48
CA ILE A 473 -6.46 7.77 20.30
C ILE A 473 -7.38 7.35 21.43
N SER A 474 -8.46 6.63 21.10
CA SER A 474 -9.50 6.25 22.07
C SER A 474 -8.92 5.52 23.29
N PRO A 475 -9.21 5.97 24.53
CA PRO A 475 -8.66 5.39 25.75
C PRO A 475 -9.21 4.02 26.12
N ASP A 476 -10.35 3.60 25.54
CA ASP A 476 -10.90 2.24 25.72
C ASP A 476 -9.96 1.14 25.20
N HIS A 477 -8.91 1.54 24.46
CA HIS A 477 -7.88 0.67 23.92
C HIS A 477 -6.47 0.99 24.46
N GLY A 478 -6.37 1.78 25.54
CA GLY A 478 -5.08 2.15 26.13
C GLY A 478 -5.16 2.89 27.47
N LEU A 479 -5.28 2.12 28.56
CA LEU A 479 -4.58 2.32 29.84
C LEU A 479 -4.64 1.03 30.68
#